data_AF-A0A2R8YFC5-F1
#
_entry.id   AF-A0A2R8YFC5-F1
#
_cell.length_a   1.000
_cell.length_b   1.000
_cell.length_c   1.000
_cell.angle_alpha   90.00
_cell.angle_beta   90.00
_cell.angle_gamma   90.00
#
_symmetry.space_group_name_H-M   'P 1'
#
loop_
_entity.id
_entity.type
_entity.pdbx_description
1 polymer ?
#
loop_
_entity_poly.entity_id
_entity_poly.type
_entity_poly.pdbx_seq_one_letter_code
_entity_poly.pdbx_strand_id
1 'polypeptide(L)'
;MQVVEFFYGMVTAAEVAYYAYIYSVVSPEHYQRVSGYCRSVTLAAYTAGSVLAQLLVSLANMSYFYLNVISLASVSVAFLFSLFLPMPKKSMFFHAKPSREIKKSSSVNPVLEETHEGEAPGCEEQKPTSEILSTSGKLNKGQLNSLKPSNVTVDVFVQWFQDLKECYSSKRLFYWSLWWAFATAGFNQVLNYVQILWDYKAPSQDSSIYNGAVEAIATFGGAVAAFAVGYVKVNWDLLGELALVVFSVVNAGSLFLMHYTANIWACYAGYLIFKSSYMLLITIAV
;
A
#
# COMPACT_ATOMS: atom_id res chain seq x y z
N MET A 1 0.65 -30.31 -6.70
CA MET A 1 -0.34 -29.21 -6.57
C MET A 1 -0.17 -28.47 -5.25
N GLN A 2 -0.31 -29.11 -4.08
CA GLN A 2 -0.24 -28.43 -2.77
C GLN A 2 1.04 -27.61 -2.49
N VAL A 3 2.22 -28.11 -2.89
CA VAL A 3 3.48 -27.37 -2.72
C VAL A 3 3.50 -26.08 -3.54
N VAL A 4 2.93 -26.10 -4.75
CA VAL A 4 2.84 -24.92 -5.61
C VAL A 4 1.91 -23.88 -5.01
N GLU A 5 0.78 -24.32 -4.42
CA GLU A 5 -0.16 -23.43 -3.72
C GLU A 5 0.48 -22.77 -2.49
N PHE A 6 1.33 -23.49 -1.75
CA PHE A 6 2.10 -22.93 -0.64
C PHE A 6 3.03 -21.82 -1.10
N PHE A 7 3.83 -22.06 -2.16
CA PHE A 7 4.70 -21.03 -2.73
C PHE A 7 3.91 -19.85 -3.31
N TYR A 8 2.76 -20.12 -3.95
CA TYR A 8 1.87 -19.07 -4.45
C TYR A 8 1.34 -18.18 -3.31
N GLY A 9 0.94 -18.77 -2.19
CA GLY A 9 0.54 -18.04 -0.99
C GLY A 9 1.67 -17.17 -0.42
N MET A 10 2.89 -17.69 -0.37
CA MET A 10 4.07 -16.91 0.08
C MET A 10 4.38 -15.74 -0.86
N VAL A 11 4.36 -15.95 -2.17
CA VAL A 11 4.59 -14.88 -3.17
C VAL A 11 3.51 -13.80 -3.05
N THR A 12 2.25 -14.20 -2.89
CA THR A 12 1.14 -13.25 -2.70
C THR A 12 1.31 -12.45 -1.40
N ALA A 13 1.80 -13.06 -0.32
CA ALA A 13 2.09 -12.34 0.92
C ALA A 13 3.25 -11.35 0.78
N ALA A 14 4.25 -11.63 -0.07
CA ALA A 14 5.36 -10.72 -0.34
C ALA A 14 4.91 -9.41 -1.02
N GLU A 15 3.79 -9.42 -1.75
CA GLU A 15 3.21 -8.20 -2.33
C GLU A 15 2.83 -7.17 -1.23
N VAL A 16 2.26 -7.64 -0.12
CA VAL A 16 1.92 -6.77 1.03
C VAL A 16 3.19 -6.15 1.62
N ALA A 17 4.26 -6.95 1.76
CA ALA A 17 5.56 -6.45 2.24
C ALA A 17 6.18 -5.43 1.28
N TYR A 18 6.05 -5.65 -0.03
CA TYR A 18 6.49 -4.70 -1.06
C TYR A 18 5.77 -3.35 -0.93
N TYR A 19 4.44 -3.34 -0.80
CA TYR A 19 3.69 -2.10 -0.61
C TYR A 19 4.03 -1.40 0.71
N ALA A 20 4.18 -2.15 1.81
CA ALA A 20 4.59 -1.60 3.09
C ALA A 20 5.96 -0.91 3.01
N TYR A 21 6.92 -1.49 2.28
CA TYR A 21 8.21 -0.87 2.01
C TYR A 21 8.05 0.44 1.24
N ILE A 22 7.29 0.45 0.14
CA ILE A 22 7.07 1.65 -0.68
C ILE A 22 6.47 2.79 0.15
N TYR A 23 5.48 2.52 1.00
CA TYR A 23 4.89 3.53 1.87
C TYR A 23 5.83 4.01 2.99
N SER A 24 6.82 3.21 3.39
CA SER A 24 7.81 3.66 4.38
C SER A 24 8.83 4.65 3.82
N VAL A 25 9.03 4.69 2.49
CA VAL A 25 10.00 5.57 1.82
C VAL A 25 9.34 6.78 1.13
N VAL A 26 8.03 6.73 0.90
CA VAL A 26 7.24 7.80 0.28
C VAL A 26 6.44 8.56 1.34
N SER A 27 6.12 9.83 1.09
CA SER A 27 5.27 10.61 1.99
C SER A 27 3.77 10.29 1.79
N PRO A 28 2.92 10.37 2.84
CA PRO A 28 1.50 9.99 2.76
C PRO A 28 0.71 10.68 1.65
N GLU A 29 1.08 11.90 1.27
CA GLU A 29 0.40 12.68 0.22
C GLU A 29 0.48 12.02 -1.16
N HIS A 30 1.42 11.09 -1.36
CA HIS A 30 1.67 10.43 -2.64
C HIS A 30 1.24 8.96 -2.67
N TYR A 31 0.68 8.41 -1.58
CA TYR A 31 0.38 6.96 -1.48
C TYR A 31 -0.52 6.46 -2.60
N GLN A 32 -1.62 7.15 -2.89
CA GLN A 32 -2.55 6.73 -3.95
C GLN A 32 -1.90 6.76 -5.33
N ARG A 33 -1.10 7.78 -5.62
CA ARG A 33 -0.41 7.92 -6.91
C ARG A 33 0.63 6.82 -7.12
N VAL A 34 1.44 6.55 -6.10
CA VAL A 34 2.47 5.49 -6.15
C VAL A 34 1.82 4.10 -6.22
N SER A 35 0.71 3.89 -5.52
CA SER A 35 -0.06 2.64 -5.58
C SER A 35 -0.62 2.40 -6.98
N GLY A 36 -1.20 3.45 -7.58
CA GLY A 36 -1.66 3.43 -8.97
C GLY A 36 -0.53 3.09 -9.95
N TYR A 37 0.65 3.68 -9.79
CA TYR A 37 1.83 3.35 -10.60
C TYR A 37 2.27 1.89 -10.45
N CYS A 38 2.41 1.41 -9.22
CA CYS A 38 2.81 0.03 -8.96
C CYS A 38 1.85 -0.96 -9.63
N ARG A 39 0.53 -0.78 -9.42
CA ARG A 39 -0.47 -1.68 -10.03
C ARG A 39 -0.47 -1.61 -11.55
N SER A 40 -0.38 -0.40 -12.11
CA SER A 40 -0.39 -0.21 -13.56
C SER A 40 0.83 -0.86 -14.22
N VAL A 41 2.02 -0.71 -13.63
CA VAL A 41 3.24 -1.35 -14.13
C VAL A 41 3.15 -2.87 -14.02
N THR A 42 2.66 -3.42 -12.91
CA THR A 42 2.46 -4.87 -12.75
C THR A 42 1.53 -5.43 -13.83
N LEU A 43 0.39 -4.77 -14.08
CA LEU A 43 -0.57 -5.18 -15.11
C LEU A 43 0.03 -5.09 -16.51
N ALA A 44 0.75 -4.00 -16.82
CA ALA A 44 1.42 -3.84 -18.11
C ALA A 44 2.53 -4.88 -18.32
N ALA A 45 3.33 -5.17 -17.29
CA ALA A 45 4.36 -6.20 -17.34
C ALA A 45 3.77 -7.60 -17.52
N TYR A 46 2.64 -7.89 -16.86
CA TYR A 46 1.90 -9.13 -17.05
C TYR A 46 1.43 -9.29 -18.50
N THR A 47 0.90 -8.23 -19.11
CA THR A 47 0.52 -8.21 -20.53
C THR A 47 1.73 -8.46 -21.43
N ALA A 48 2.83 -7.73 -21.23
CA ALA A 48 4.04 -7.86 -22.03
C ALA A 48 4.65 -9.27 -21.91
N GLY A 49 4.72 -9.82 -20.70
CA GLY A 49 5.19 -11.18 -20.44
C GLY A 49 4.31 -12.24 -21.11
N SER A 50 2.99 -12.06 -21.09
CA SER A 50 2.05 -12.96 -21.77
C SER A 50 2.23 -12.95 -23.30
N VAL A 51 2.36 -11.76 -23.89
CA VAL A 51 2.62 -11.61 -25.34
C VAL A 51 3.96 -12.25 -25.70
N LEU A 52 5.02 -11.98 -24.93
CA LEU A 52 6.33 -12.57 -25.16
C LEU A 52 6.29 -14.10 -25.06
N ALA A 53 5.64 -14.65 -24.03
CA ALA A 53 5.50 -16.09 -23.86
C ALA A 53 4.78 -16.74 -25.05
N GLN A 54 3.70 -16.12 -25.54
CA GLN A 54 2.99 -16.60 -26.72
C GLN A 54 3.88 -16.59 -27.97
N LEU A 55 4.64 -15.51 -28.19
CA LEU A 55 5.55 -15.41 -29.34
C LEU A 55 6.65 -16.47 -29.28
N LEU A 56 7.24 -16.71 -28.10
CA LEU A 56 8.29 -17.72 -27.92
C LEU A 56 7.80 -19.14 -28.19
N VAL A 57 6.60 -19.48 -27.72
CA VAL A 57 6.01 -20.80 -27.99
C VAL A 57 5.62 -20.93 -29.47
N SER A 58 5.03 -19.88 -30.06
CA SER A 58 4.43 -19.96 -31.40
C SER A 58 5.44 -19.83 -32.54
N LEU A 59 6.38 -18.88 -32.44
CA LEU A 59 7.34 -18.57 -33.50
C LEU A 59 8.67 -19.29 -33.31
N ALA A 60 9.13 -19.40 -32.06
CA ALA A 60 10.41 -20.04 -31.74
C ALA A 60 10.27 -21.51 -31.35
N ASN A 61 9.04 -22.05 -31.36
CA ASN A 61 8.72 -23.44 -30.98
C ASN A 61 9.32 -23.84 -29.62
N MET A 62 9.44 -22.86 -28.72
CA MET A 62 10.12 -23.00 -27.44
C MET A 62 9.24 -23.80 -26.48
N SER A 63 9.81 -24.82 -25.85
CA SER A 63 9.06 -25.63 -24.88
C SER A 63 8.75 -24.84 -23.60
N TYR A 64 7.68 -25.23 -22.91
CA TYR A 64 7.29 -24.65 -21.61
C TYR A 64 8.40 -24.72 -20.55
N PHE A 65 9.33 -25.67 -20.67
CA PHE A 65 10.48 -25.75 -19.78
C PHE A 65 11.33 -24.48 -19.84
N TYR A 66 11.64 -23.99 -21.05
CA TYR A 66 12.43 -22.78 -21.22
C TYR A 66 11.68 -21.51 -20.78
N LEU A 67 10.36 -21.46 -20.91
CA LEU A 67 9.54 -20.38 -20.35
C LEU A 67 9.68 -20.30 -18.82
N ASN A 68 9.70 -21.46 -18.15
CA ASN A 68 9.94 -21.51 -16.70
C ASN A 68 11.37 -21.07 -16.35
N VAL A 69 12.38 -21.45 -17.16
CA VAL A 69 13.77 -20.98 -16.99
C VAL A 69 13.87 -19.46 -17.14
N ILE A 70 13.22 -18.87 -18.14
CA ILE A 70 13.18 -17.42 -18.35
C ILE A 70 12.52 -16.71 -17.16
N SER A 71 11.39 -17.24 -16.68
CA SER A 71 10.69 -16.71 -15.50
C SER A 71 11.58 -16.77 -14.25
N LEU A 72 12.28 -17.88 -14.04
CA LEU A 72 13.21 -18.06 -12.92
C LEU A 72 14.39 -17.07 -13.00
N ALA A 73 14.93 -16.87 -14.20
CA ALA A 73 15.99 -15.88 -14.43
C ALA A 73 15.50 -14.46 -14.14
N SER A 74 14.30 -14.10 -14.60
CA SER A 74 13.68 -12.78 -14.36
C SER A 74 13.49 -12.50 -12.86
N VAL A 75 12.93 -13.46 -12.11
CA VAL A 75 12.77 -13.33 -10.65
C VAL A 75 14.11 -13.26 -9.93
N SER A 76 15.12 -14.03 -10.37
CA SER A 76 16.47 -13.99 -9.79
C SER A 76 17.14 -12.62 -10.00
N VAL A 77 16.98 -12.03 -11.19
CA VAL A 77 17.48 -10.69 -11.48
C VAL A 77 16.74 -9.64 -10.63
N ALA A 78 15.41 -9.73 -10.52
CA ALA A 78 14.63 -8.85 -9.65
C ALA A 78 15.05 -8.94 -8.18
N PHE A 79 15.38 -10.14 -7.69
CA PHE A 79 15.94 -10.35 -6.36
C PHE A 79 17.30 -9.66 -6.18
N LEU A 80 18.20 -9.73 -7.17
CA LEU A 80 19.46 -9.01 -7.09
C LEU A 80 19.26 -7.49 -7.05
N PHE A 81 18.31 -6.95 -7.82
CA PHE A 81 17.97 -5.53 -7.79
C PHE A 81 17.38 -5.09 -6.44
N SER A 82 16.60 -5.96 -5.77
CA SER A 82 16.00 -5.62 -4.48
C SER A 82 17.04 -5.39 -3.38
N LEU A 83 18.22 -6.00 -3.48
CA LEU A 83 19.33 -5.79 -2.55
C LEU A 83 19.92 -4.37 -2.60
N PHE A 84 19.72 -3.64 -3.70
CA PHE A 84 20.18 -2.27 -3.87
C PHE A 84 19.13 -1.22 -3.48
N LEU A 85 17.94 -1.66 -3.03
CA LEU A 85 16.90 -0.75 -2.59
C LEU A 85 17.31 -0.03 -1.30
N PRO A 86 17.01 1.27 -1.16
CA PRO A 86 17.39 2.03 0.02
C PRO A 86 16.68 1.48 1.26
N MET A 87 17.44 1.26 2.33
CA MET A 87 16.85 0.86 3.61
C MET A 87 15.90 1.95 4.12
N PRO A 88 14.68 1.59 4.54
CA PRO A 88 13.70 2.57 5.00
C PRO A 88 14.20 3.22 6.29
N LYS A 89 14.45 4.53 6.23
CA LYS A 89 15.00 5.32 7.34
C LYS A 89 13.94 5.66 8.40
N LYS A 90 12.67 5.48 8.09
CA LYS A 90 11.52 5.69 8.98
C LYS A 90 10.69 4.42 8.98
N SER A 91 10.48 3.85 10.16
CA SER A 91 9.41 2.88 10.33
C SER A 91 8.08 3.64 10.40
N MET A 92 7.10 3.21 9.60
CA MET A 92 5.75 3.77 9.55
C MET A 92 5.02 3.68 10.91
N PHE A 93 5.36 2.67 11.73
CA PHE A 93 4.76 2.41 13.04
C PHE A 93 5.66 2.87 14.20
N PHE A 94 6.91 2.42 14.23
CA PHE A 94 7.81 2.61 15.38
C PHE A 94 8.26 4.05 15.72
N HIS A 95 7.89 5.10 14.97
CA HIS A 95 8.33 6.48 15.28
C HIS A 95 7.26 7.58 15.08
N ALA A 96 5.97 7.25 15.15
CA ALA A 96 4.93 8.26 15.12
C ALA A 96 4.72 8.93 16.50
N LYS A 97 5.60 9.91 16.83
CA LYS A 97 5.49 11.03 17.83
C LYS A 97 6.28 10.84 19.15
N PRO A 98 6.96 11.91 19.64
CA PRO A 98 6.31 13.13 20.14
C PRO A 98 6.71 14.40 19.37
N SER A 99 5.80 14.90 18.54
CA SER A 99 5.78 16.31 18.13
C SER A 99 4.33 16.79 18.19
N ARG A 100 3.80 16.84 19.41
CA ARG A 100 2.49 17.43 19.71
C ARG A 100 2.46 18.27 20.98
N GLU A 101 3.63 18.68 21.46
CA GLU A 101 3.78 19.77 22.42
C GLU A 101 4.77 20.78 21.84
N ILE A 102 4.52 22.07 22.08
CA ILE A 102 5.15 23.24 21.44
C ILE A 102 4.59 23.60 20.03
N LYS A 103 3.28 23.88 20.00
CA LYS A 103 2.77 25.14 19.40
C LYS A 103 1.47 25.50 20.10
N LYS A 104 1.61 25.85 21.38
CA LYS A 104 0.63 26.60 22.15
C LYS A 104 1.25 27.96 22.47
N SER A 105 1.15 28.88 21.51
CA SER A 105 1.23 30.33 21.74
C SER A 105 0.05 30.89 20.95
N SER A 106 -1.13 30.89 21.57
CA SER A 106 -1.70 32.08 22.22
C SER A 106 -1.78 33.28 21.29
N SER A 107 -3.04 33.64 21.01
CA SER A 107 -3.61 34.98 20.82
C SER A 107 -3.21 35.83 19.61
N VAL A 108 -4.26 36.16 18.87
CA VAL A 108 -4.44 37.22 17.86
C VAL A 108 -4.09 38.62 18.44
N ASN A 109 -3.14 39.32 17.79
CA ASN A 109 -3.02 40.74 17.35
C ASN A 109 -3.70 41.92 18.13
N PRO A 110 -3.35 43.21 17.88
CA PRO A 110 -2.25 43.82 17.08
C PRO A 110 -1.51 45.02 17.75
N VAL A 111 -0.62 45.65 16.98
CA VAL A 111 -0.11 47.05 17.07
C VAL A 111 1.15 47.28 17.88
N LEU A 112 2.24 47.59 17.17
CA LEU A 112 3.20 48.63 17.58
C LEU A 112 3.92 49.17 16.33
N GLU A 113 3.79 50.49 16.16
CA GLU A 113 4.48 51.34 15.21
C GLU A 113 6.01 51.32 15.42
N GLU A 114 6.71 51.64 14.34
CA GLU A 114 8.17 51.69 14.25
C GLU A 114 8.80 52.82 15.07
N THR A 115 10.07 52.57 15.41
CA THR A 115 11.00 53.39 16.18
C THR A 115 11.62 54.52 15.34
N HIS A 116 11.77 55.73 15.89
CA HIS A 116 12.85 56.67 15.55
C HIS A 116 13.14 57.54 16.80
N GLU A 117 14.31 57.40 17.44
CA GLU A 117 15.57 58.16 17.26
C GLU A 117 15.75 59.22 18.35
N GLY A 118 16.92 59.27 18.98
CA GLY A 118 17.33 60.40 19.83
C GLY A 118 18.31 60.07 20.96
N GLU A 119 19.60 60.21 20.66
CA GLU A 119 20.66 60.78 21.52
C GLU A 119 21.07 60.13 22.87
N ALA A 120 22.35 59.71 22.90
CA ALA A 120 23.20 59.69 24.09
C ALA A 120 24.08 60.98 24.10
N PRO A 121 25.01 61.25 25.06
CA PRO A 121 25.35 60.54 26.31
C PRO A 121 25.55 61.50 27.52
N GLY A 122 25.75 60.96 28.73
CA GLY A 122 26.21 61.79 29.85
C GLY A 122 26.47 61.07 31.18
N CYS A 123 27.77 60.93 31.48
CA CYS A 123 28.38 60.92 32.81
C CYS A 123 28.32 59.66 33.72
N GLU A 124 29.52 59.08 33.80
CA GLU A 124 30.31 58.90 35.03
C GLU A 124 30.48 57.49 35.62
N GLU A 125 31.77 57.19 35.77
CA GLU A 125 32.42 56.02 36.32
C GLU A 125 32.09 55.79 37.80
N GLN A 126 32.02 54.52 38.20
CA GLN A 126 32.77 54.01 39.37
C GLN A 126 32.70 52.47 39.43
N LYS A 127 33.86 51.82 39.24
CA LYS A 127 34.26 50.55 39.87
C LYS A 127 34.89 50.92 41.25
N PRO A 128 35.09 50.04 42.26
CA PRO A 128 35.67 48.70 42.08
C PRO A 128 35.31 47.59 43.12
N THR A 129 35.75 46.35 42.81
CA THR A 129 36.14 45.22 43.73
C THR A 129 35.04 44.59 44.62
N SER A 130 34.82 43.28 44.70
CA SER A 130 35.80 42.24 44.98
C SER A 130 35.29 40.81 44.71
N GLU A 131 36.25 39.97 44.34
CA GLU A 131 36.42 38.55 44.69
C GLU A 131 35.65 37.41 43.99
N ILE A 132 36.50 36.45 43.61
CA ILE A 132 36.33 35.22 42.86
C ILE A 132 36.03 34.08 43.84
N LEU A 133 35.11 33.17 43.49
CA LEU A 133 35.29 31.76 43.85
C LEU A 133 34.62 30.83 42.83
N SER A 134 35.45 30.30 41.94
CA SER A 134 35.19 29.08 41.17
C SER A 134 35.39 27.86 42.07
N THR A 135 34.35 27.06 42.28
CA THR A 135 34.48 25.73 42.90
C THR A 135 34.03 24.65 41.92
N SER A 136 35.03 23.92 41.45
CA SER A 136 34.94 22.65 40.73
C SER A 136 34.73 21.50 41.73
N GLY A 137 33.87 20.53 41.38
CA GLY A 137 34.14 19.11 41.69
C GLY A 137 33.21 18.36 42.66
N LYS A 138 32.63 17.28 42.11
CA LYS A 138 32.21 15.97 42.71
C LYS A 138 30.73 15.70 43.02
N LEU A 139 30.42 14.40 42.83
CA LEU A 139 29.19 13.60 43.03
C LEU A 139 28.17 13.65 41.87
N ASN A 140 27.71 12.55 41.26
CA ASN A 140 27.57 11.18 41.76
C ASN A 140 27.87 10.12 40.68
N LYS A 141 28.82 9.24 41.01
CA LYS A 141 29.05 7.94 40.39
C LYS A 141 28.20 6.94 41.19
N GLY A 142 27.04 6.54 40.68
CA GLY A 142 26.18 5.63 41.43
C GLY A 142 24.76 5.47 40.91
N GLN A 143 24.57 5.08 39.65
CA GLN A 143 23.47 4.19 39.27
C GLN A 143 23.97 3.24 38.20
N LEU A 144 24.76 2.27 38.65
CA LEU A 144 24.73 0.92 38.09
C LEU A 144 23.34 0.34 38.40
N ASN A 145 22.33 0.75 37.64
CA ASN A 145 21.10 -0.01 37.55
C ASN A 145 21.33 -1.03 36.44
N SER A 146 21.43 -2.28 36.86
CA SER A 146 21.47 -3.46 36.03
C SER A 146 20.61 -3.28 34.77
N LEU A 147 21.23 -3.22 33.60
CA LEU A 147 20.54 -3.62 32.38
C LEU A 147 20.25 -5.12 32.57
N LYS A 148 19.07 -5.43 33.12
CA LYS A 148 18.44 -6.71 32.82
C LYS A 148 18.48 -6.84 31.30
N PRO A 149 18.85 -7.99 30.73
CA PRO A 149 18.44 -8.30 29.38
C PRO A 149 16.91 -8.39 29.46
N SER A 150 16.21 -7.26 29.28
CA SER A 150 14.81 -7.36 28.93
C SER A 150 14.79 -8.19 27.66
N ASN A 151 13.83 -9.10 27.57
CA ASN A 151 13.72 -9.95 26.40
C ASN A 151 13.34 -9.02 25.25
N VAL A 152 14.33 -8.44 24.56
CA VAL A 152 14.16 -7.45 23.48
C VAL A 152 13.16 -7.97 22.45
N THR A 153 13.18 -9.28 22.21
CA THR A 153 12.21 -9.98 21.37
C THR A 153 10.77 -9.85 21.89
N VAL A 154 10.54 -10.07 23.19
CA VAL A 154 9.22 -9.92 23.83
C VAL A 154 8.79 -8.46 23.80
N ASP A 155 9.69 -7.51 24.06
CA ASP A 155 9.39 -6.08 24.00
C ASP A 155 8.94 -5.67 22.57
N VAL A 156 9.60 -6.19 21.53
CA VAL A 156 9.19 -5.99 20.13
C VAL A 156 7.83 -6.62 19.82
N PHE A 157 7.56 -7.84 20.29
CA PHE A 157 6.25 -8.48 20.10
C PHE A 157 5.13 -7.73 20.83
N VAL A 158 5.39 -7.26 22.05
CA VAL A 158 4.44 -6.45 22.83
C VAL A 158 4.16 -5.13 22.12
N GLN A 159 5.20 -4.45 21.63
CA GLN A 159 5.04 -3.22 20.84
C GLN A 159 4.20 -3.48 19.59
N TRP A 160 4.49 -4.54 18.83
CA TRP A 160 3.74 -4.87 17.61
C TRP A 160 2.26 -5.17 17.91
N PHE A 161 1.96 -5.81 19.03
CA PHE A 161 0.58 -6.05 19.45
C PHE A 161 -0.14 -4.76 19.90
N GLN A 162 0.57 -3.85 20.59
CA GLN A 162 0.03 -2.54 20.96
C GLN A 162 -0.27 -1.69 19.73
N ASP A 163 0.67 -1.66 18.79
CA ASP A 163 0.55 -1.01 17.48
C ASP A 163 -0.64 -1.56 16.68
N LEU A 164 -0.78 -2.89 16.63
CA LEU A 164 -1.92 -3.55 15.99
C LEU A 164 -3.24 -3.13 16.66
N LYS A 165 -3.28 -3.15 18.00
CA LYS A 165 -4.46 -2.72 18.76
C LYS A 165 -4.79 -1.26 18.50
N GLU A 166 -3.80 -0.37 18.44
CA GLU A 166 -4.00 1.06 18.16
C GLU A 166 -4.55 1.27 16.75
N CYS A 167 -3.96 0.63 15.74
CA CYS A 167 -4.44 0.78 14.35
C CYS A 167 -5.84 0.23 14.14
N TYR A 168 -6.17 -0.92 14.73
CA TYR A 168 -7.53 -1.48 14.65
C TYR A 168 -8.53 -0.85 15.64
N SER A 169 -8.09 0.08 16.49
CA SER A 169 -9.02 0.92 17.27
C SER A 169 -9.71 1.97 16.40
N SER A 170 -9.14 2.29 15.23
CA SER A 170 -9.79 3.12 14.22
C SER A 170 -10.85 2.31 13.46
N LYS A 171 -12.13 2.69 13.63
CA LYS A 171 -13.26 2.05 12.92
C LYS A 171 -13.04 2.02 11.41
N ARG A 172 -12.52 3.11 10.84
CA ARG A 172 -12.21 3.21 9.43
C ARG A 172 -11.20 2.14 9.00
N LEU A 173 -10.04 2.08 9.65
CA LEU A 173 -9.00 1.09 9.29
C LEU A 173 -9.49 -0.34 9.46
N PHE A 174 -10.31 -0.61 10.48
CA PHE A 174 -10.94 -1.90 10.68
C PHE A 174 -11.86 -2.29 9.51
N TYR A 175 -12.78 -1.42 9.10
CA TYR A 175 -13.70 -1.70 7.98
C TYR A 175 -12.96 -1.91 6.65
N TRP A 176 -11.97 -1.08 6.35
CA TRP A 176 -11.17 -1.20 5.13
C TRP A 176 -10.32 -2.47 5.12
N SER A 177 -9.75 -2.86 6.26
CA SER A 177 -8.99 -4.12 6.37
C SER A 177 -9.87 -5.35 6.22
N LEU A 178 -11.05 -5.33 6.85
CA LEU A 178 -12.01 -6.42 6.76
C LEU A 178 -12.50 -6.57 5.31
N TRP A 179 -12.86 -5.44 4.68
CA TRP A 179 -13.23 -5.41 3.28
C TRP A 179 -12.11 -5.92 2.39
N TRP A 180 -10.86 -5.46 2.58
CA TRP A 180 -9.70 -5.89 1.79
C TRP A 180 -9.50 -7.40 1.87
N ALA A 181 -9.59 -7.99 3.06
CA ALA A 181 -9.42 -9.43 3.27
C ALA A 181 -10.51 -10.23 2.54
N PHE A 182 -11.79 -9.89 2.74
CA PHE A 182 -12.89 -10.59 2.08
C PHE A 182 -12.93 -10.36 0.57
N ALA A 183 -12.67 -9.13 0.12
CA ALA A 183 -12.67 -8.79 -1.30
C ALA A 183 -11.53 -9.50 -2.04
N THR A 184 -10.32 -9.54 -1.47
CA THR A 184 -9.18 -10.23 -2.07
C THR A 184 -9.42 -11.74 -2.14
N ALA A 185 -9.95 -12.34 -1.07
CA ALA A 185 -10.32 -13.75 -1.07
C ALA A 185 -11.40 -14.06 -2.11
N GLY A 186 -12.48 -13.26 -2.15
CA GLY A 186 -13.56 -13.41 -3.13
C GLY A 186 -13.08 -13.20 -4.57
N PHE A 187 -12.20 -12.22 -4.81
CA PHE A 187 -11.61 -11.98 -6.12
C PHE A 187 -10.80 -13.19 -6.61
N ASN A 188 -9.94 -13.74 -5.75
CA ASN A 188 -9.18 -14.95 -6.08
C ASN A 188 -10.09 -16.15 -6.37
N GLN A 189 -11.18 -16.30 -5.61
CA GLN A 189 -12.17 -17.34 -5.88
C GLN A 189 -12.82 -17.14 -7.26
N VAL A 190 -13.23 -15.93 -7.60
CA VAL A 190 -13.81 -15.64 -8.93
C VAL A 190 -12.81 -15.95 -10.05
N LEU A 191 -11.54 -15.54 -9.92
CA LEU A 191 -10.52 -15.83 -10.93
C LEU A 191 -10.31 -17.33 -11.15
N ASN A 192 -10.31 -18.12 -10.07
CA ASN A 192 -10.12 -19.57 -10.17
C ASN A 192 -11.30 -20.31 -10.82
N TYR A 193 -12.52 -19.79 -10.67
CA TYR A 193 -13.74 -20.51 -11.11
C TYR A 193 -14.45 -19.87 -12.31
N VAL A 194 -14.09 -18.66 -12.74
CA VAL A 194 -14.80 -17.96 -13.84
C VAL A 194 -14.73 -18.71 -15.17
N GLN A 195 -13.58 -19.33 -15.48
CA GLN A 195 -13.41 -20.11 -16.70
C GLN A 195 -14.31 -21.35 -16.70
N ILE A 196 -14.40 -22.04 -15.55
CA ILE A 196 -15.28 -23.20 -15.36
C ILE A 196 -16.75 -22.78 -15.47
N LEU A 197 -17.12 -21.64 -14.89
CA LEU A 197 -18.46 -21.10 -14.99
C LEU A 197 -18.83 -20.80 -16.46
N TRP A 198 -17.92 -20.19 -17.22
CA TRP A 198 -18.17 -19.89 -18.64
C TRP A 198 -18.31 -21.15 -19.48
N ASP A 199 -17.46 -22.17 -19.27
CA ASP A 199 -17.57 -23.45 -19.97
C ASP A 199 -18.88 -24.19 -19.64
N TYR A 200 -19.35 -24.11 -18.39
CA TYR A 200 -20.67 -24.63 -18.01
C TYR A 200 -21.83 -23.91 -18.72
N LYS A 201 -21.70 -22.61 -18.98
CA LYS A 201 -22.78 -21.79 -19.60
C LYS A 201 -22.76 -21.86 -21.13
N ALA A 202 -21.58 -21.93 -21.73
CA ALA A 202 -21.37 -22.04 -23.16
C ALA A 202 -20.22 -23.03 -23.41
N PRO A 203 -20.53 -24.33 -23.55
CA PRO A 203 -19.52 -25.36 -23.75
C PRO A 203 -18.66 -25.06 -24.96
N SER A 204 -17.36 -25.21 -24.75
CA SER A 204 -16.32 -24.86 -25.72
C SER A 204 -16.41 -25.57 -27.07
N GLN A 205 -17.16 -26.67 -27.16
CA GLN A 205 -17.31 -27.48 -28.37
C GLN A 205 -18.40 -26.94 -29.32
N ASP A 206 -19.35 -26.14 -28.82
CA ASP A 206 -20.58 -25.79 -29.56
C ASP A 206 -20.76 -24.28 -29.77
N SER A 207 -19.81 -23.45 -29.35
CA SER A 207 -19.95 -21.99 -29.36
C SER A 207 -18.64 -21.26 -29.65
N SER A 208 -18.72 -20.09 -30.28
CA SER A 208 -17.56 -19.18 -30.42
C SER A 208 -17.22 -18.58 -29.05
N ILE A 209 -16.09 -18.98 -28.48
CA ILE A 209 -15.64 -18.57 -27.13
C ILE A 209 -14.76 -17.34 -27.22
N TYR A 210 -15.00 -16.35 -26.35
CA TYR A 210 -14.21 -15.12 -26.27
C TYR A 210 -13.55 -14.91 -24.90
N ASN A 211 -13.48 -15.95 -24.06
CA ASN A 211 -12.98 -15.88 -22.67
C ASN A 211 -11.65 -15.13 -22.54
N GLY A 212 -10.67 -15.43 -23.41
CA GLY A 212 -9.35 -14.77 -23.38
C GLY A 212 -9.42 -13.28 -23.74
N ALA A 213 -10.24 -12.90 -24.72
CA ALA A 213 -10.44 -11.50 -25.09
C ALA A 213 -11.15 -10.71 -23.98
N VAL A 214 -12.17 -11.31 -23.38
CA VAL A 214 -12.93 -10.77 -22.24
C VAL A 214 -11.99 -10.55 -21.05
N GLU A 215 -11.13 -11.52 -20.75
CA GLU A 215 -10.15 -11.42 -19.68
C GLU A 215 -9.11 -10.33 -19.94
N ALA A 216 -8.62 -10.20 -21.17
CA ALA A 216 -7.70 -9.13 -21.56
C ALA A 216 -8.35 -7.75 -21.40
N ILE A 217 -9.56 -7.56 -21.93
CA ILE A 217 -10.30 -6.29 -21.82
C ILE A 217 -10.58 -5.94 -20.36
N ALA A 218 -11.03 -6.91 -19.56
CA ALA A 218 -11.30 -6.69 -18.15
C ALA A 218 -10.02 -6.34 -17.36
N THR A 219 -8.90 -6.97 -17.70
CA THR A 219 -7.59 -6.69 -17.08
C THR A 219 -7.08 -5.29 -17.44
N PHE A 220 -7.20 -4.91 -18.71
CA PHE A 220 -6.84 -3.57 -19.17
C PHE A 220 -7.75 -2.50 -18.57
N GLY A 221 -9.06 -2.74 -18.53
CA GLY A 221 -10.03 -1.85 -17.88
C GLY A 221 -9.71 -1.67 -16.39
N GLY A 222 -9.35 -2.75 -15.70
CA GLY A 222 -8.86 -2.71 -14.32
C GLY A 222 -7.58 -1.88 -14.15
N ALA A 223 -6.63 -2.00 -15.09
CA ALA A 223 -5.40 -1.19 -15.07
C ALA A 223 -5.70 0.30 -15.26
N VAL A 224 -6.56 0.65 -16.21
CA VAL A 224 -6.99 2.04 -16.44
C VAL A 224 -7.72 2.59 -15.22
N ALA A 225 -8.61 1.79 -14.61
CA ALA A 225 -9.33 2.19 -13.40
C ALA A 225 -8.38 2.44 -12.22
N ALA A 226 -7.41 1.54 -11.98
CA ALA A 226 -6.40 1.71 -10.94
C ALA A 226 -5.50 2.93 -11.21
N PHE A 227 -5.08 3.14 -12.45
CA PHE A 227 -4.30 4.33 -12.84
C PHE A 227 -5.09 5.62 -12.60
N ALA A 228 -6.36 5.65 -13.01
CA ALA A 228 -7.22 6.82 -12.90
C ALA A 228 -7.41 7.29 -11.45
N VAL A 229 -7.54 6.36 -10.49
CA VAL A 229 -7.65 6.70 -9.06
C VAL A 229 -6.49 7.57 -8.58
N GLY A 230 -5.26 7.35 -9.08
CA GLY A 230 -4.09 8.15 -8.73
C GLY A 230 -4.10 9.60 -9.24
N TYR A 231 -5.01 9.96 -10.13
CA TYR A 231 -5.17 11.31 -10.71
C TYR A 231 -6.49 11.98 -10.31
N VAL A 232 -7.43 11.24 -9.75
CA VAL A 232 -8.72 11.75 -9.30
C VAL A 232 -8.56 12.45 -7.95
N LYS A 233 -8.74 13.77 -7.94
CA LYS A 233 -8.73 14.59 -6.72
C LYS A 233 -10.07 14.48 -5.99
N VAL A 234 -10.29 13.37 -5.29
CA VAL A 234 -11.49 13.12 -4.49
C VAL A 234 -11.10 13.00 -3.02
N ASN A 235 -11.94 13.53 -2.12
CA ASN A 235 -11.76 13.30 -0.69
C ASN A 235 -12.22 11.87 -0.35
N TRP A 236 -11.31 10.92 -0.50
CA TRP A 236 -11.53 9.50 -0.22
C TRP A 236 -11.78 9.20 1.25
N ASP A 237 -11.50 10.13 2.16
CA ASP A 237 -11.88 9.99 3.57
C ASP A 237 -13.40 10.12 3.76
N LEU A 238 -14.06 10.95 2.95
CA LEU A 238 -15.51 11.15 3.00
C LEU A 238 -16.25 10.23 2.02
N LEU A 239 -15.74 10.10 0.80
CA LEU A 239 -16.40 9.36 -0.28
C LEU A 239 -15.98 7.90 -0.36
N GLY A 240 -14.89 7.51 0.31
CA GLY A 240 -14.38 6.15 0.25
C GLY A 240 -15.34 5.13 0.85
N GLU A 241 -16.00 5.43 1.97
CA GLU A 241 -16.97 4.52 2.59
C GLU A 241 -18.21 4.33 1.70
N LEU A 242 -18.71 5.42 1.12
CA LEU A 242 -19.81 5.36 0.15
C LEU A 242 -19.41 4.56 -1.09
N ALA A 243 -18.20 4.81 -1.63
CA ALA A 243 -17.66 4.07 -2.76
C ALA A 243 -17.57 2.57 -2.42
N LEU A 244 -17.03 2.23 -1.24
CA LEU A 244 -16.92 0.85 -0.77
C LEU A 244 -18.28 0.15 -0.77
N VAL A 245 -19.32 0.77 -0.22
CA VAL A 245 -20.68 0.20 -0.21
C VAL A 245 -21.22 0.04 -1.63
N VAL A 246 -21.19 1.10 -2.44
CA VAL A 246 -21.76 1.09 -3.79
C VAL A 246 -21.07 0.03 -4.66
N PHE A 247 -19.74 0.05 -4.73
CA PHE A 247 -19.00 -0.88 -5.58
C PHE A 247 -19.03 -2.32 -5.03
N SER A 248 -19.20 -2.53 -3.72
CA SER A 248 -19.44 -3.87 -3.17
C SER A 248 -20.80 -4.42 -3.59
N VAL A 249 -21.84 -3.57 -3.61
CA VAL A 249 -23.17 -3.95 -4.14
C VAL A 249 -23.10 -4.22 -5.65
N VAL A 250 -22.37 -3.41 -6.41
CA VAL A 250 -22.13 -3.62 -7.85
C VAL A 250 -21.40 -4.95 -8.09
N ASN A 251 -20.38 -5.26 -7.30
CA ASN A 251 -19.66 -6.53 -7.37
C ASN A 251 -20.59 -7.71 -7.07
N ALA A 252 -21.38 -7.64 -5.98
CA ALA A 252 -22.34 -8.68 -5.64
C ALA A 252 -23.39 -8.87 -6.74
N GLY A 253 -23.98 -7.79 -7.25
CA GLY A 253 -24.94 -7.81 -8.34
C GLY A 253 -24.35 -8.41 -9.63
N SER A 254 -23.09 -8.11 -9.95
CA SER A 254 -22.38 -8.69 -11.09
C SER A 254 -22.19 -10.20 -10.93
N LEU A 255 -21.85 -10.67 -9.73
CA LEU A 255 -21.71 -12.10 -9.45
C LEU A 255 -23.06 -12.84 -9.51
N PHE A 256 -24.12 -12.24 -8.96
CA PHE A 256 -25.47 -12.81 -9.07
C PHE A 256 -25.96 -12.86 -10.52
N LEU A 257 -25.68 -11.82 -11.31
CA LEU A 257 -25.97 -11.81 -12.74
C LEU A 257 -25.28 -12.99 -13.45
N MET A 258 -23.98 -13.17 -13.21
CA MET A 258 -23.19 -14.28 -13.78
C MET A 258 -23.70 -15.66 -13.34
N HIS A 259 -24.17 -15.79 -12.11
CA HIS A 259 -24.72 -17.04 -11.59
C HIS A 259 -26.05 -17.42 -12.25
N TYR A 260 -27.01 -16.49 -12.27
CA TYR A 260 -28.39 -16.78 -12.68
C TYR A 260 -28.63 -16.70 -14.19
N THR A 261 -27.82 -15.95 -14.93
CA THR A 261 -27.98 -15.87 -16.38
C THR A 261 -27.52 -17.15 -17.08
N ALA A 262 -28.18 -17.53 -18.17
CA ALA A 262 -27.68 -18.54 -19.10
C ALA A 262 -26.89 -17.92 -20.27
N ASN A 263 -26.95 -16.60 -20.44
CA ASN A 263 -26.32 -15.91 -21.56
C ASN A 263 -24.86 -15.58 -21.25
N ILE A 264 -23.93 -16.13 -22.05
CA ILE A 264 -22.49 -15.92 -21.90
C ILE A 264 -22.07 -14.45 -22.02
N TRP A 265 -22.73 -13.64 -22.86
CA TRP A 265 -22.44 -12.22 -23.00
C TRP A 265 -22.80 -11.43 -21.74
N ALA A 266 -23.90 -11.80 -21.08
CA ALA A 266 -24.25 -11.23 -19.78
C ALA A 266 -23.23 -11.64 -18.69
N CYS A 267 -22.72 -12.88 -18.74
CA CYS A 267 -21.63 -13.31 -17.87
C CYS A 267 -20.34 -12.52 -18.12
N TYR A 268 -19.97 -12.28 -19.39
CA TYR A 268 -18.81 -11.49 -19.76
C TYR A 268 -18.94 -10.04 -19.28
N ALA A 269 -20.08 -9.40 -19.52
CA ALA A 269 -20.35 -8.04 -19.04
C ALA A 269 -20.27 -7.95 -17.51
N GLY A 270 -20.88 -8.91 -16.80
CA GLY A 270 -20.79 -9.00 -15.33
C GLY A 270 -19.34 -9.12 -14.85
N TYR A 271 -18.53 -9.97 -15.48
CA TYR A 271 -17.12 -10.11 -15.13
C TYR A 271 -16.30 -8.84 -15.38
N LEU A 272 -16.54 -8.13 -16.49
CA LEU A 272 -15.90 -6.85 -16.78
C LEU A 272 -16.19 -5.82 -15.69
N ILE A 273 -17.46 -5.70 -15.29
CA ILE A 273 -17.90 -4.78 -14.24
C ILE A 273 -17.26 -5.15 -12.90
N PHE A 274 -17.32 -6.43 -12.53
CA PHE A 274 -16.73 -6.96 -11.30
C PHE A 274 -15.22 -6.66 -11.22
N LYS A 275 -14.45 -7.05 -12.26
CA LYS A 275 -12.99 -6.90 -12.25
C LYS A 275 -12.58 -5.42 -12.21
N SER A 276 -13.23 -4.57 -12.99
CA SER A 276 -12.94 -3.13 -13.02
C SER A 276 -13.28 -2.46 -11.69
N SER A 277 -14.44 -2.78 -11.11
CA SER A 277 -14.90 -2.25 -9.82
C SER A 277 -14.00 -2.69 -8.67
N TYR A 278 -13.59 -3.96 -8.65
CA TYR A 278 -12.61 -4.48 -7.69
C TYR A 278 -11.26 -3.75 -7.80
N MET A 279 -10.70 -3.61 -9.01
CA MET A 279 -9.41 -2.94 -9.22
C MET A 279 -9.44 -1.45 -8.85
N LEU A 280 -10.58 -0.79 -9.03
CA LEU A 280 -10.80 0.58 -8.58
C LEU A 280 -10.82 0.65 -7.04
N LEU A 281 -11.68 -0.15 -6.39
CA LEU A 281 -11.83 -0.14 -4.93
C LEU A 281 -10.55 -0.50 -4.19
N ILE A 282 -9.85 -1.54 -4.64
CA ILE A 282 -8.61 -1.97 -4.01
C ILE A 282 -7.52 -0.89 -4.13
N THR A 283 -7.64 0.05 -5.06
CA THR A 283 -6.73 1.21 -5.23
C THR A 283 -7.12 2.39 -4.38
N ILE A 284 -8.41 2.55 -4.08
CA ILE A 284 -8.89 3.54 -3.08
C ILE A 284 -8.57 3.07 -1.66
N ALA A 285 -8.62 1.76 -1.42
CA ALA A 285 -8.43 1.14 -0.10
C ALA A 285 -7.02 1.31 0.51
N VAL A 286 -6.10 1.84 -0.28
CA VAL A 286 -4.66 1.90 -0.04
C VAL A 286 -4.24 3.35 0.19
#